data_AF-A0A1L0B0A4-F1
#
_entry.id   AF-A0A1L0B0A4-F1
#
_cell.length_a   1.000
_cell.length_b   1.000
_cell.length_c   1.000
_cell.angle_alpha   90.00
_cell.angle_beta   90.00
_cell.angle_gamma   90.00
#
_symmetry.space_group_name_H-M   'P 1'
#
loop_
_entity.id
_entity.type
_entity.pdbx_description
1 polymer ?
#
loop_
_entity_poly.entity_id
_entity_poly.type
_entity_poly.pdbx_seq_one_letter_code
_entity_poly.pdbx_strand_id
1 'polypeptide(L)'
;MSNIILGDYTSSNHSYKYANGNPLIRKINRACRSLEPDLALNLDVADYINEKQGSSARDAVLMIVKLITRSQQQHTAINALSLLDTIVKNCGYPVHLQISRKEFLNELVRNFSERPPMRQSFVERKILLFIEEWYQSLCKFSDYKEDMQFIKDMRKLLKYKGYSFPKVKEDDINVLKPNKHLKTQKEILKEQEIAQAAKLEELIRSGRPEDLKEANKLMQIMAGFKEDNAIRAKNAMLEEIENLKNKSNLFNEMLSAPTVDVSNDTILDLFYSLKSSQLKFQHIIEEEQQSSDYDNEIISEILQLNDTINGLLTKFSSMKGDSFEAKNISSEQNNDVGDLLDLIDFTSSDKPKQESKPATMDDLLGDLSSLNISNQQSSNIQLNNSNMDLLQSFSAPSPPPQKINTAFDDLLTNTKTTMDSVDDNPFQEFNVSSSHIIQGINDGLLSVSFEILNKTPTQLKFKTIVSNESAQVIDGISIKLAVSKANQLELKPQNNDVLKSNEKNGITQEAIVTGENLNKVSVKYMVEYSFGQLSGVVKLI
;
A
#
# COMPACT_ATOMS: atom_id res chain seq x y z
N MET A 1 36.41 -56.07 27.96
CA MET A 1 37.38 -54.95 28.05
C MET A 1 37.84 -54.69 26.62
N SER A 2 37.63 -53.57 25.95
CA SER A 2 37.21 -52.24 26.39
C SER A 2 36.64 -51.50 25.18
N ASN A 3 35.64 -50.66 25.43
CA ASN A 3 35.07 -49.70 24.49
C ASN A 3 36.13 -48.72 23.99
N ILE A 4 36.16 -48.46 22.69
CA ILE A 4 36.82 -47.28 22.12
C ILE A 4 35.73 -46.38 21.54
N ILE A 5 35.72 -45.17 22.10
CA ILE A 5 34.74 -44.10 21.95
C ILE A 5 34.87 -43.47 20.55
N LEU A 6 33.73 -43.38 19.84
CA LEU A 6 33.56 -42.57 18.63
C LEU A 6 33.66 -41.10 19.00
N GLY A 7 34.60 -40.38 18.37
CA GLY A 7 34.74 -38.94 18.49
C GLY A 7 33.59 -38.21 17.80
N ASP A 8 32.96 -37.31 18.55
CA ASP A 8 31.87 -36.45 18.10
C ASP A 8 32.30 -35.54 16.94
N TYR A 9 31.63 -35.69 15.80
CA TYR A 9 31.60 -34.70 14.74
C TYR A 9 30.82 -33.47 15.23
N THR A 10 31.54 -32.45 15.69
CA THR A 10 30.95 -31.13 15.94
C THR A 10 30.62 -30.47 14.59
N SER A 11 29.38 -30.67 14.15
CA SER A 11 28.78 -29.89 13.07
C SER A 11 28.86 -28.40 13.42
N SER A 12 29.55 -27.63 12.57
CA SER A 12 29.69 -26.18 12.68
C SER A 12 28.33 -25.49 12.46
N ASN A 13 27.48 -25.47 13.47
CA ASN A 13 26.23 -24.72 13.52
C ASN A 13 26.53 -23.23 13.77
N HIS A 14 27.02 -22.51 12.77
CA HIS A 14 27.21 -21.06 12.83
C HIS A 14 26.28 -20.26 11.89
N SER A 15 25.29 -20.89 11.24
CA SER A 15 24.45 -20.22 10.24
C SER A 15 23.06 -19.76 10.71
N TYR A 16 22.70 -19.85 11.99
CA TYR A 16 21.31 -19.59 12.45
C TYR A 16 21.08 -18.28 13.21
N LYS A 17 22.10 -17.43 13.42
CA LYS A 17 21.94 -16.21 14.25
C LYS A 17 21.22 -15.02 13.57
N TYR A 18 20.77 -15.14 12.32
CA TYR A 18 20.07 -14.04 11.60
C TYR A 18 18.59 -14.32 11.29
N ALA A 19 18.02 -15.46 11.69
CA ALA A 19 16.66 -15.84 11.29
C ALA A 19 15.52 -15.21 12.12
N ASN A 20 15.81 -14.58 13.25
CA ASN A 20 14.76 -14.14 14.21
C ASN A 20 14.31 -12.67 14.08
N GLY A 21 14.75 -11.90 13.08
CA GLY A 21 14.47 -10.46 13.02
C GLY A 21 13.38 -10.00 12.05
N ASN A 22 13.43 -10.46 10.78
CA ASN A 22 12.63 -9.86 9.71
C ASN A 22 11.59 -10.84 9.13
N PRO A 23 10.28 -10.55 9.20
CA PRO A 23 9.23 -11.39 8.63
C PRO A 23 9.40 -11.65 7.13
N LEU A 24 9.92 -10.69 6.36
CA LEU A 24 10.21 -10.86 4.93
C LEU A 24 11.23 -11.98 4.69
N ILE A 25 12.32 -11.99 5.47
CA ILE A 25 13.38 -12.99 5.37
C ILE A 25 12.83 -14.38 5.71
N ARG A 26 11.92 -14.48 6.68
CA ARG A 26 11.26 -15.75 7.03
C ARG A 26 10.39 -16.27 5.88
N LYS A 27 9.58 -15.40 5.26
CA LYS A 27 8.73 -15.75 4.11
C LYS A 27 9.58 -16.22 2.92
N ILE A 28 10.65 -15.48 2.58
CA ILE A 28 11.58 -15.85 1.49
C ILE A 28 12.25 -17.20 1.75
N ASN A 29 12.78 -17.43 2.96
CA ASN A 29 13.40 -18.70 3.29
C ASN A 29 12.41 -19.87 3.25
N ARG A 30 11.14 -19.63 3.63
CA ARG A 30 10.09 -20.65 3.55
C ARG A 30 9.79 -21.03 2.10
N ALA A 31 9.61 -20.03 1.23
CA ALA A 31 9.38 -20.25 -0.20
C ALA A 31 10.53 -21.02 -0.87
N CYS A 32 11.78 -20.66 -0.56
CA CYS A 32 12.95 -21.27 -1.19
C CYS A 32 13.34 -22.66 -0.64
N ARG A 33 12.86 -23.06 0.55
CA ARG A 33 13.17 -24.36 1.18
C ARG A 33 12.16 -25.46 0.85
N SER A 34 11.02 -25.12 0.23
CA SER A 34 10.03 -26.11 -0.18
C SER A 34 10.64 -27.10 -1.20
N LEU A 35 10.19 -28.35 -1.17
CA LEU A 35 10.62 -29.39 -2.12
C LEU A 35 10.05 -29.13 -3.52
N GLU A 36 8.84 -28.58 -3.58
CA GLU A 36 8.15 -28.16 -4.81
C GLU A 36 8.03 -26.64 -4.88
N PRO A 37 8.04 -26.05 -6.09
CA PRO A 37 7.83 -24.62 -6.28
C PRO A 37 6.41 -24.24 -5.89
N ASP A 38 6.26 -23.65 -4.70
CA ASP A 38 4.98 -23.21 -4.18
C ASP A 38 4.70 -21.77 -4.64
N LEU A 39 3.86 -21.65 -5.67
CA LEU A 39 3.46 -20.35 -6.22
C LEU A 39 2.70 -19.51 -5.19
N ALA A 40 1.91 -20.13 -4.29
CA ALA A 40 1.14 -19.38 -3.29
C ALA A 40 2.07 -18.69 -2.29
N LEU A 41 3.15 -19.35 -1.87
CA LEU A 41 4.18 -18.72 -1.04
C LEU A 41 4.95 -17.63 -1.78
N ASN A 42 5.17 -17.77 -3.09
CA ASN A 42 5.82 -16.74 -3.88
C ASN A 42 4.95 -15.48 -4.00
N LEU A 43 3.64 -15.65 -4.18
CA LEU A 43 2.68 -14.54 -4.23
C LEU A 43 2.57 -13.85 -2.86
N ASP A 44 2.54 -14.60 -1.75
CA ASP A 44 2.56 -14.02 -0.40
C ASP A 44 3.81 -13.16 -0.14
N VAL A 45 4.96 -13.52 -0.72
CA VAL A 45 6.16 -12.66 -0.68
C VAL A 45 5.99 -11.40 -1.53
N ALA A 46 5.41 -11.52 -2.73
CA ALA A 46 5.16 -10.37 -3.60
C ALA A 46 4.18 -9.37 -2.96
N ASP A 47 3.09 -9.87 -2.37
CA ASP A 47 2.09 -9.07 -1.66
C ASP A 47 2.73 -8.35 -0.47
N TYR A 48 3.57 -9.04 0.30
CA TYR A 48 4.28 -8.43 1.42
C TYR A 48 5.20 -7.29 0.97
N ILE A 49 5.89 -7.43 -0.17
CA ILE A 49 6.73 -6.38 -0.74
C ILE A 49 5.86 -5.19 -1.18
N ASN A 50 4.72 -5.47 -1.81
CA ASN A 50 3.77 -4.47 -2.29
C ASN A 50 3.07 -3.71 -1.14
N GLU A 51 2.87 -4.36 0.01
CA GLU A 51 2.26 -3.72 1.18
C GLU A 51 3.26 -2.86 1.96
N LYS A 52 4.49 -3.38 2.20
CA LYS A 52 5.48 -2.67 3.00
C LYS A 52 6.18 -1.53 2.26
N GLN A 53 6.36 -1.67 0.94
CA GLN A 53 7.08 -0.72 0.10
C GLN A 53 8.48 -0.33 0.64
N GLY A 54 9.14 0.61 -0.02
CA GLY A 54 10.46 1.13 0.37
C GLY A 54 11.58 0.08 0.34
N SER A 55 12.36 -0.01 1.43
CA SER A 55 13.52 -0.90 1.56
C SER A 55 13.21 -2.40 1.41
N SER A 56 11.94 -2.80 1.54
CA SER A 56 11.50 -4.20 1.43
C SER A 56 11.84 -4.84 0.08
N ALA A 57 11.67 -4.09 -1.02
CA ALA A 57 12.00 -4.57 -2.36
C ALA A 57 13.50 -4.89 -2.50
N ARG A 58 14.36 -4.01 -1.96
CA ARG A 58 15.82 -4.20 -1.95
C ARG A 58 16.21 -5.40 -1.08
N ASP A 59 15.70 -5.46 0.15
CA ASP A 59 16.03 -6.54 1.08
C ASP A 59 15.62 -7.91 0.54
N ALA A 60 14.46 -7.99 -0.12
CA ALA A 60 14.00 -9.19 -0.80
C ALA A 60 14.96 -9.61 -1.91
N VAL A 61 15.23 -8.71 -2.85
CA VAL A 61 16.10 -8.95 -4.01
C VAL A 61 17.52 -9.36 -3.59
N LEU A 62 18.10 -8.68 -2.59
CA LEU A 62 19.43 -9.03 -2.07
C LEU A 62 19.44 -10.39 -1.37
N MET A 63 18.39 -10.74 -0.61
CA MET A 63 18.28 -12.04 0.02
C MET A 63 18.15 -13.15 -1.03
N ILE A 64 17.32 -12.95 -2.05
CA ILE A 64 17.09 -13.92 -3.13
C ILE A 64 18.39 -14.20 -3.90
N VAL A 65 19.15 -13.18 -4.29
CA VAL A 65 20.44 -13.41 -4.99
C VAL A 65 21.46 -14.11 -4.11
N LYS A 66 21.50 -13.80 -2.82
CA LYS A 66 22.35 -14.53 -1.88
C LYS A 66 21.96 -16.01 -1.83
N LEU A 67 20.67 -16.34 -1.83
CA LEU A 67 20.19 -17.71 -1.89
C LEU A 67 20.59 -18.38 -3.21
N ILE A 68 20.40 -17.73 -4.37
CA ILE A 68 20.79 -18.26 -5.68
C ILE A 68 22.28 -18.60 -5.73
N THR A 69 23.13 -17.75 -5.15
CA THR A 69 24.58 -17.82 -5.37
C THR A 69 25.33 -18.55 -4.26
N ARG A 70 24.81 -18.57 -3.03
CA ARG A 70 25.48 -19.14 -1.84
C ARG A 70 24.82 -20.43 -1.35
N SER A 71 23.66 -20.83 -1.85
CA SER A 71 23.05 -22.09 -1.43
C SER A 71 23.89 -23.28 -1.91
N GLN A 72 24.15 -24.21 -1.01
CA GLN A 72 24.77 -25.50 -1.35
C GLN A 72 23.80 -26.41 -2.11
N GLN A 73 22.51 -26.19 -1.91
CA GLN A 73 21.43 -26.98 -2.49
C GLN A 73 20.95 -26.34 -3.80
N GLN A 74 20.95 -27.14 -4.88
CA GLN A 74 20.53 -26.67 -6.21
C GLN A 74 19.03 -26.35 -6.27
N HIS A 75 18.18 -27.14 -5.60
CA HIS A 75 16.73 -26.88 -5.57
C HIS A 75 16.42 -25.52 -4.94
N THR A 76 17.12 -25.12 -3.87
CA THR A 76 16.96 -23.80 -3.25
C THR A 76 17.29 -22.67 -4.20
N ALA A 77 18.34 -22.81 -5.02
CA ALA A 77 18.71 -21.81 -6.02
C ALA A 77 17.65 -21.72 -7.13
N ILE A 78 17.10 -22.85 -7.56
CA ILE A 78 16.03 -22.90 -8.58
C ILE A 78 14.75 -22.26 -8.05
N ASN A 79 14.34 -22.59 -6.82
CA ASN A 79 13.15 -21.99 -6.20
C ASN A 79 13.35 -20.49 -5.95
N ALA A 80 14.55 -20.06 -5.56
CA ALA A 80 14.89 -18.64 -5.44
C ALA A 80 14.82 -17.91 -6.79
N LEU A 81 15.24 -18.55 -7.90
CA LEU A 81 15.04 -18.01 -9.24
C LEU A 81 13.56 -17.93 -9.63
N SER A 82 12.75 -18.93 -9.26
CA SER A 82 11.30 -18.89 -9.47
C SER A 82 10.64 -17.76 -8.68
N LEU A 83 11.03 -17.59 -7.41
CA LEU A 83 10.55 -16.50 -6.58
C LEU A 83 10.96 -15.14 -7.16
N LEU A 84 12.20 -15.01 -7.65
CA LEU A 84 12.69 -13.82 -8.33
C LEU A 84 11.79 -13.46 -9.52
N ASP A 85 11.44 -14.44 -10.34
CA ASP A 85 10.54 -14.25 -11.49
C ASP A 85 9.15 -13.74 -11.05
N THR A 86 8.57 -14.38 -10.04
CA THR A 86 7.27 -13.97 -9.49
C THR A 86 7.29 -12.53 -8.98
N ILE A 87 8.31 -12.13 -8.20
CA ILE A 87 8.37 -10.75 -7.67
C ILE A 87 8.65 -9.71 -8.77
N VAL A 88 9.43 -10.05 -9.81
CA VAL A 88 9.68 -9.14 -10.93
C VAL A 88 8.40 -8.91 -11.74
N LYS A 89 7.56 -9.93 -11.89
CA LYS A 89 6.28 -9.84 -12.60
C LYS A 89 5.20 -9.09 -11.80
N ASN A 90 5.21 -9.17 -10.46
CA ASN A 90 4.10 -8.67 -9.62
C ASN A 90 4.39 -7.37 -8.84
N CYS A 91 5.66 -7.01 -8.58
CA CYS A 91 5.98 -5.87 -7.70
C CYS A 91 6.30 -4.55 -8.43
N GLY A 92 6.36 -4.57 -9.76
CA GLY A 92 6.55 -3.37 -10.58
C GLY A 92 7.89 -2.65 -10.38
N TYR A 93 7.88 -1.33 -10.58
CA TYR A 93 9.08 -0.51 -10.69
C TYR A 93 10.06 -0.59 -9.49
N PRO A 94 9.63 -0.63 -8.22
CA PRO A 94 10.56 -0.74 -7.08
C PRO A 94 11.48 -1.97 -7.18
N VAL A 95 10.97 -3.12 -7.62
CA VAL A 95 11.79 -4.33 -7.83
C VAL A 95 12.60 -4.22 -9.12
N HIS A 96 12.03 -3.69 -10.20
CA HIS A 96 12.73 -3.48 -11.47
C HIS A 96 13.97 -2.60 -11.30
N LEU A 97 13.87 -1.55 -10.49
CA LEU A 97 14.99 -0.67 -10.16
C LEU A 97 16.12 -1.43 -9.45
N GLN A 98 15.80 -2.33 -8.53
CA GLN A 98 16.79 -3.09 -7.76
C GLN A 98 17.49 -4.15 -8.63
N ILE A 99 16.77 -4.85 -9.50
CA ILE A 99 17.38 -5.82 -10.42
C ILE A 99 18.24 -5.14 -11.51
N SER A 100 17.99 -3.86 -11.79
CA SER A 100 18.83 -3.08 -12.69
C SER A 100 20.11 -2.55 -12.04
N ARG A 101 20.32 -2.73 -10.73
CA ARG A 101 21.57 -2.26 -10.11
C ARG A 101 22.75 -3.15 -10.48
N LYS A 102 23.90 -2.50 -10.72
CA LYS A 102 25.18 -3.18 -11.00
C LYS A 102 25.58 -4.15 -9.87
N GLU A 103 25.30 -3.80 -8.61
CA GLU A 103 25.55 -4.66 -7.44
C GLU A 103 24.82 -6.01 -7.57
N PHE A 104 23.53 -5.95 -7.87
CA PHE A 104 22.68 -7.12 -8.06
C PHE A 104 23.15 -7.96 -9.25
N LEU A 105 23.31 -7.33 -10.43
CA LEU A 105 23.67 -8.05 -11.65
C LEU A 105 25.04 -8.74 -11.51
N ASN A 106 26.01 -8.10 -10.86
CA ASN A 106 27.31 -8.71 -10.59
C ASN A 106 27.22 -9.88 -9.61
N GLU A 107 26.38 -9.80 -8.59
CA GLU A 107 26.19 -10.92 -7.67
C GLU A 107 25.45 -12.08 -8.34
N LEU A 108 24.47 -11.79 -9.20
CA LEU A 108 23.72 -12.78 -9.98
C LEU A 108 24.62 -13.59 -10.93
N VAL A 109 25.58 -12.92 -11.59
CA VAL A 109 26.53 -13.58 -12.50
C VAL A 109 27.82 -14.03 -11.81
N ARG A 110 27.92 -13.96 -10.47
CA ARG A 110 29.18 -14.25 -9.75
C ARG A 110 29.70 -15.68 -10.00
N ASN A 111 28.79 -16.64 -10.17
CA ASN A 111 29.15 -18.05 -10.39
C ASN A 111 29.44 -18.37 -11.87
N PHE A 112 29.34 -17.38 -12.77
CA PHE A 112 29.64 -17.57 -14.19
C PHE A 112 31.15 -17.65 -14.37
N SER A 113 31.59 -18.70 -15.06
CA SER A 113 32.98 -18.85 -15.47
C SER A 113 33.39 -17.76 -16.47
N GLU A 114 34.70 -17.48 -16.55
CA GLU A 114 35.20 -16.46 -17.48
C GLU A 114 34.97 -16.84 -18.96
N ARG A 115 34.90 -18.14 -19.23
CA ARG A 115 34.50 -18.71 -20.52
C ARG A 115 33.37 -19.72 -20.31
N PRO A 116 32.37 -19.75 -21.21
CA PRO A 116 31.24 -20.66 -21.08
C PRO A 116 31.72 -22.12 -21.05
N PRO A 117 31.25 -22.92 -20.07
CA PRO A 117 31.60 -24.33 -20.02
C PRO A 117 30.86 -25.10 -21.13
N MET A 118 31.42 -26.25 -21.53
CA MET A 118 30.81 -27.13 -22.55
C MET A 118 29.36 -27.53 -22.21
N ARG A 119 29.04 -27.64 -20.91
CA ARG A 119 27.67 -27.80 -20.41
C ARG A 119 27.37 -26.70 -19.42
N GLN A 120 26.48 -25.78 -19.80
CA GLN A 120 25.94 -24.76 -18.90
C GLN A 120 25.06 -25.41 -17.83
N SER A 121 25.19 -24.95 -16.59
CA SER A 121 24.31 -25.35 -15.50
C SER A 121 22.87 -24.89 -15.77
N PHE A 122 21.90 -25.63 -15.23
CA PHE A 122 20.48 -25.25 -15.34
C PHE A 122 20.22 -23.85 -14.77
N VAL A 123 20.89 -23.52 -13.65
CA VAL A 123 20.82 -22.21 -12.99
C VAL A 123 21.38 -21.10 -13.89
N GLU A 124 22.55 -21.32 -14.50
CA GLU A 124 23.16 -20.36 -15.45
C GLU A 124 22.25 -20.12 -16.66
N ARG A 125 21.66 -21.19 -17.22
CA ARG A 125 20.74 -21.08 -18.36
C ARG A 125 19.48 -20.29 -17.99
N LYS A 126 18.92 -20.52 -16.80
CA LYS A 126 17.76 -19.76 -16.29
C LYS A 126 18.09 -18.29 -16.06
N ILE A 127 19.27 -17.98 -15.51
CA ILE A 127 19.73 -16.59 -15.36
C ILE A 127 19.88 -15.91 -16.73
N LEU A 128 20.47 -16.60 -17.72
CA LEU A 128 20.57 -16.07 -19.09
C LEU A 128 19.19 -15.82 -19.71
N LEU A 129 18.22 -16.71 -19.46
CA LEU A 129 16.83 -16.52 -19.89
C LEU A 129 16.23 -15.25 -19.28
N PHE A 130 16.35 -15.04 -17.97
CA PHE A 130 15.83 -13.84 -17.31
C PHE A 130 16.48 -12.56 -17.80
N ILE A 131 17.80 -12.55 -18.01
CA ILE A 131 18.49 -11.36 -18.56
C ILE A 131 17.99 -11.04 -19.98
N GLU A 132 17.74 -12.05 -20.82
CA GLU A 132 17.17 -11.82 -22.15
C GLU A 132 15.73 -11.33 -22.05
N GLU A 133 14.91 -11.92 -21.16
CA GLU A 133 13.53 -11.53 -20.92
C GLU A 133 13.43 -10.07 -20.48
N TRP A 134 14.17 -9.67 -19.44
CA TRP A 134 14.21 -8.29 -18.95
C TRP A 134 14.74 -7.29 -19.99
N TYR A 135 15.66 -7.73 -20.86
CA TYR A 135 16.12 -6.91 -21.98
C TYR A 135 15.03 -6.72 -23.05
N GLN A 136 14.22 -7.74 -23.32
CA GLN A 136 13.17 -7.67 -24.33
C GLN A 136 11.90 -6.98 -23.81
N SER A 137 11.59 -7.09 -22.52
CA SER A 137 10.45 -6.43 -21.88
C SER A 137 10.84 -5.05 -21.30
N LEU A 138 11.46 -5.02 -20.12
CA LEU A 138 11.70 -3.81 -19.33
C LEU A 138 12.53 -2.76 -20.07
N CYS A 139 13.59 -3.20 -20.76
CA CYS A 139 14.50 -2.29 -21.46
C CYS A 139 13.93 -1.64 -22.73
N LYS A 140 12.84 -2.19 -23.28
CA LYS A 140 12.20 -1.73 -24.53
C LYS A 140 10.84 -1.08 -24.29
N PHE A 141 10.05 -1.62 -23.37
CA PHE A 141 8.64 -1.26 -23.18
C PHE A 141 8.34 -0.53 -21.87
N SER A 142 9.26 -0.50 -20.89
CA SER A 142 9.02 0.23 -19.63
C SER A 142 9.16 1.74 -19.83
N ASP A 143 8.31 2.51 -19.15
CA ASP A 143 8.39 3.97 -19.08
C ASP A 143 9.71 4.46 -18.48
N TYR A 144 10.31 3.64 -17.60
CA TYR A 144 11.56 3.95 -16.90
C TYR A 144 12.80 3.27 -17.52
N LYS A 145 12.82 3.12 -18.85
CA LYS A 145 13.92 2.48 -19.61
C LYS A 145 15.32 3.05 -19.37
N GLU A 146 15.42 4.29 -18.91
CA GLU A 146 16.70 4.95 -18.57
C GLU A 146 17.34 4.36 -17.33
N ASP A 147 16.53 3.90 -16.37
CA ASP A 147 17.02 3.27 -15.15
C ASP A 147 17.42 1.80 -15.38
N MET A 148 17.11 1.22 -16.55
CA MET A 148 17.33 -0.19 -16.92
C MET A 148 18.61 -0.45 -17.74
N GLN A 149 19.51 0.52 -17.87
CA GLN A 149 20.66 0.44 -18.79
C GLN A 149 21.68 -0.64 -18.40
N PHE A 150 21.90 -0.88 -17.11
CA PHE A 150 22.88 -1.88 -16.67
C PHE A 150 22.48 -3.31 -17.08
N ILE A 151 21.19 -3.59 -17.26
CA ILE A 151 20.71 -4.88 -17.79
C ILE A 151 21.17 -5.04 -19.25
N LYS A 152 21.07 -3.97 -20.07
CA LYS A 152 21.55 -3.95 -21.45
C LYS A 152 23.05 -4.19 -21.52
N ASP A 153 23.80 -3.52 -20.65
CA ASP A 153 25.26 -3.64 -20.57
C ASP A 153 25.68 -5.04 -20.13
N MET A 154 25.02 -5.61 -19.12
CA MET A 154 25.30 -6.96 -18.64
C MET A 154 25.03 -8.00 -19.73
N ARG A 155 23.90 -7.89 -20.44
CA ARG A 155 23.58 -8.75 -21.59
C ARG A 155 24.66 -8.66 -22.66
N LYS A 156 25.08 -7.45 -23.03
CA LYS A 156 26.11 -7.21 -24.05
C LYS A 156 27.46 -7.82 -23.63
N LEU A 157 27.83 -7.66 -22.35
CA LEU A 157 29.05 -8.24 -21.79
C LEU A 157 29.04 -9.77 -21.82
N LEU A 158 27.94 -10.41 -21.40
CA LEU A 158 27.81 -11.87 -21.42
C LEU A 158 27.83 -12.41 -22.86
N LYS A 159 27.20 -11.70 -23.80
CA LYS A 159 27.27 -12.05 -25.23
C LYS A 159 28.69 -11.94 -25.77
N TYR A 160 29.44 -10.89 -25.41
CA TYR A 160 30.84 -10.72 -25.78
C TYR A 160 31.73 -11.83 -25.21
N LYS A 161 31.44 -12.31 -23.99
CA LYS A 161 32.12 -13.46 -23.38
C LYS A 161 31.81 -14.81 -24.04
N GLY A 162 30.87 -14.85 -24.99
CA GLY A 162 30.51 -16.06 -25.74
C GLY A 162 29.35 -16.86 -25.13
N TYR A 163 28.61 -16.32 -24.16
CA TYR A 163 27.39 -16.96 -23.68
C TYR A 163 26.27 -16.86 -24.73
N SER A 164 25.65 -18.00 -25.04
CA SER A 164 24.47 -18.06 -25.90
C SER A 164 23.20 -17.84 -25.08
N PHE A 165 22.38 -16.88 -25.49
CA PHE A 165 21.09 -16.59 -24.86
C PHE A 165 20.00 -17.50 -25.42
N PRO A 166 19.17 -18.13 -24.56
CA PRO A 166 17.98 -18.87 -25.00
C PRO A 166 16.95 -17.96 -25.67
N LYS A 167 16.08 -18.55 -26.49
CA LYS A 167 14.89 -17.84 -27.00
C LYS A 167 13.89 -17.67 -25.84
N VAL A 168 13.42 -16.44 -25.64
CA VAL A 168 12.35 -16.12 -24.70
C VAL A 168 11.01 -16.34 -25.40
N LYS A 169 10.02 -16.87 -24.68
CA LYS A 169 8.66 -17.03 -25.22
C LYS A 169 7.97 -15.67 -25.28
N GLU A 170 7.11 -15.47 -26.27
CA GLU A 170 6.39 -14.20 -26.41
C GLU A 170 5.48 -13.92 -25.21
N ASP A 171 4.85 -14.95 -24.65
CA ASP A 171 4.02 -14.86 -23.44
C ASP A 171 4.79 -14.28 -22.25
N ASP A 172 6.01 -14.78 -22.00
CA ASP A 172 6.86 -14.30 -20.91
C ASP A 172 7.22 -12.81 -21.08
N ILE A 173 7.45 -12.38 -22.33
CA ILE A 173 7.71 -10.97 -22.66
C ILE A 173 6.45 -10.14 -22.43
N ASN A 174 5.28 -10.64 -22.84
CA ASN A 174 4.00 -9.95 -22.75
C ASN A 174 3.58 -9.69 -21.30
N VAL A 175 3.84 -10.63 -20.38
CA VAL A 175 3.55 -10.45 -18.94
C VAL A 175 4.28 -9.24 -18.34
N LEU A 176 5.51 -8.98 -18.79
CA LEU A 176 6.32 -7.85 -18.29
C LEU A 176 6.14 -6.56 -19.10
N LYS A 177 5.39 -6.58 -20.20
CA LYS A 177 5.01 -5.34 -20.88
C LYS A 177 3.98 -4.61 -20.01
N PRO A 178 4.07 -3.28 -19.85
CA PRO A 178 3.02 -2.54 -19.19
C PRO A 178 1.70 -2.78 -19.94
N ASN A 179 0.77 -3.49 -19.30
CA ASN A 179 -0.57 -3.67 -19.83
C ASN A 179 -1.30 -2.33 -19.75
N LYS A 180 -1.56 -1.72 -20.90
CA LYS A 180 -2.37 -0.50 -21.06
C LYS A 180 -3.85 -0.81 -20.86
N HIS A 181 -4.18 -1.19 -19.62
CA HIS A 181 -5.53 -1.30 -19.14
C HIS A 181 -5.89 0.05 -18.52
N LEU A 182 -7.14 0.47 -18.70
CA LEU A 182 -7.60 1.76 -18.20
C LEU A 182 -7.25 1.88 -16.71
N LYS A 183 -6.57 2.94 -16.28
CA LYS A 183 -6.28 3.21 -14.87
C LYS A 183 -6.98 4.48 -14.43
N THR A 184 -7.41 4.53 -13.16
CA THR A 184 -8.00 5.76 -12.62
C THR A 184 -6.92 6.81 -12.34
N GLN A 185 -7.28 8.08 -12.23
CA GLN A 185 -6.32 9.17 -12.01
C GLN A 185 -5.51 8.96 -10.72
N LYS A 186 -6.17 8.59 -9.61
CA LYS A 186 -5.55 8.23 -8.34
C LYS A 186 -4.64 7.01 -8.45
N GLU A 187 -5.01 6.00 -9.25
CA GLU A 187 -4.19 4.81 -9.47
C GLU A 187 -2.86 5.17 -10.16
N ILE A 188 -2.94 5.97 -11.23
CA ILE A 188 -1.77 6.46 -11.98
C ILE A 188 -0.87 7.31 -11.06
N LEU A 189 -1.46 8.22 -10.29
CA LEU A 189 -0.72 9.05 -9.34
C LEU A 189 -0.01 8.23 -8.28
N LYS A 190 -0.70 7.26 -7.67
CA LYS A 190 -0.12 6.40 -6.65
C LYS A 190 1.03 5.57 -7.20
N GLU A 191 0.90 5.01 -8.40
CA GLU A 191 1.99 4.26 -9.05
C GLU A 191 3.20 5.17 -9.32
N GLN A 192 2.95 6.38 -9.82
CA GLN A 192 4.01 7.36 -10.05
C GLN A 192 4.69 7.79 -8.76
N GLU A 193 3.94 8.02 -7.68
CA GLU A 193 4.48 8.33 -6.35
C GLU A 193 5.33 7.20 -5.80
N ILE A 194 4.87 5.95 -5.88
CA ILE A 194 5.63 4.76 -5.47
C ILE A 194 6.92 4.66 -6.26
N ALA A 195 6.86 4.86 -7.58
CA ALA A 195 8.03 4.77 -8.44
C ALA A 195 9.06 5.87 -8.13
N GLN A 196 8.59 7.11 -7.99
CA GLN A 196 9.45 8.23 -7.64
C GLN A 196 10.03 8.06 -6.23
N ALA A 197 9.25 7.60 -5.24
CA ALA A 197 9.70 7.36 -3.86
C ALA A 197 10.80 6.30 -3.81
N ALA A 198 10.62 5.18 -4.52
CA ALA A 198 11.63 4.13 -4.62
C ALA A 198 12.92 4.63 -5.29
N LYS A 199 12.79 5.48 -6.32
CA LYS A 199 13.95 6.12 -6.98
C LYS A 199 14.68 7.07 -6.02
N LEU A 200 13.94 7.90 -5.29
CA LEU A 200 14.50 8.85 -4.32
C LEU A 200 15.25 8.13 -3.20
N GLU A 201 14.66 7.09 -2.61
CA GLU A 201 15.28 6.30 -1.54
C GLU A 201 16.62 5.72 -1.99
N GLU A 202 16.65 5.14 -3.19
CA GLU A 202 17.86 4.53 -3.73
C GLU A 202 18.94 5.56 -4.10
N LEU A 203 18.56 6.73 -4.63
CA LEU A 203 19.50 7.82 -4.92
C LEU A 203 20.14 8.38 -3.63
N ILE A 204 19.35 8.57 -2.58
CA ILE A 204 19.84 8.99 -1.25
C ILE A 204 20.79 7.92 -0.69
N ARG A 205 20.44 6.64 -0.83
CA ARG A 205 21.23 5.51 -0.33
C ARG A 205 22.56 5.36 -1.07
N SER A 206 22.60 5.57 -2.38
CA SER A 206 23.84 5.41 -3.16
C SER A 206 24.90 6.44 -2.76
N GLY A 207 24.51 7.60 -2.24
CA GLY A 207 25.41 8.61 -1.67
C GLY A 207 26.42 9.22 -2.65
N ARG A 208 26.33 8.94 -3.96
CA ARG A 208 27.21 9.52 -4.98
C ARG A 208 26.84 10.97 -5.23
N PRO A 209 27.80 11.85 -5.55
CA PRO A 209 27.53 13.27 -5.72
C PRO A 209 26.60 13.57 -6.92
N GLU A 210 26.58 12.72 -7.95
CA GLU A 210 25.64 12.81 -9.07
C GLU A 210 24.23 12.37 -8.63
N ASP A 211 24.13 11.21 -7.99
CA ASP A 211 22.87 10.66 -7.48
C ASP A 211 22.21 11.57 -6.43
N LEU A 212 23.00 12.24 -5.58
CA LEU A 212 22.50 13.21 -4.61
C LEU A 212 21.94 14.48 -5.26
N LYS A 213 22.52 14.92 -6.40
CA LYS A 213 21.96 16.04 -7.17
C LYS A 213 20.62 15.65 -7.78
N GLU A 214 20.53 14.45 -8.34
CA GLU A 214 19.28 13.92 -8.87
C GLU A 214 18.23 13.73 -7.77
N ALA A 215 18.63 13.24 -6.59
CA ALA A 215 17.77 13.11 -5.41
C ALA A 215 17.21 14.47 -4.97
N ASN A 216 18.06 15.49 -4.87
CA ASN A 216 17.63 16.84 -4.50
C ASN A 216 16.65 17.42 -5.52
N LYS A 217 16.89 17.20 -6.83
CA LYS A 217 15.98 17.60 -7.90
C LYS A 217 14.64 16.86 -7.80
N LEU A 218 14.67 15.55 -7.58
CA LEU A 218 13.47 14.72 -7.46
C LEU A 218 12.65 15.08 -6.22
N MET A 219 13.30 15.34 -5.10
CA MET A 219 12.65 15.80 -3.87
C MET A 219 11.98 17.17 -4.06
N GLN A 220 12.61 18.09 -4.79
CA GLN A 220 12.00 19.37 -5.16
C GLN A 220 10.78 19.18 -6.06
N ILE A 221 10.85 18.23 -7.01
CA ILE A 221 9.72 17.89 -7.88
C ILE A 221 8.56 17.32 -7.07
N MET A 222 8.80 16.34 -6.19
CA MET A 222 7.76 15.75 -5.34
C MET A 222 7.11 16.76 -4.38
N ALA A 223 7.88 17.75 -3.92
CA ALA A 223 7.38 18.76 -2.98
C ALA A 223 6.55 19.85 -3.68
N GLY A 224 6.88 20.22 -4.92
CA GLY A 224 6.32 21.40 -5.61
C GLY A 224 5.32 21.11 -6.73
N PHE A 225 5.28 19.90 -7.29
CA PHE A 225 4.56 19.60 -8.54
C PHE A 225 3.41 18.59 -8.38
N LYS A 226 2.73 18.60 -7.22
CA LYS A 226 1.55 17.73 -7.01
C LYS A 226 0.44 18.04 -8.02
N GLU A 227 0.23 19.32 -8.33
CA GLU A 227 -0.77 19.78 -9.30
C GLU A 227 -0.41 19.35 -10.74
N ASP A 228 0.81 19.63 -11.18
CA ASP A 228 1.26 19.24 -12.53
C ASP A 228 1.27 17.71 -12.73
N ASN A 229 1.57 16.95 -11.68
CA ASN A 229 1.46 15.48 -11.73
C ASN A 229 0.00 15.04 -11.85
N ALA A 230 -0.93 15.69 -11.14
CA ALA A 230 -2.37 15.43 -11.28
C ALA A 230 -2.87 15.72 -12.69
N ILE A 231 -2.42 16.83 -13.31
CA ILE A 231 -2.73 17.19 -14.70
C ILE A 231 -2.15 16.15 -15.67
N ARG A 232 -0.91 15.69 -15.47
CA ARG A 232 -0.33 14.63 -16.30
C ARG A 232 -1.07 13.30 -16.17
N ALA A 233 -1.47 12.94 -14.95
CA ALA A 233 -2.26 11.74 -14.72
C ALA A 233 -3.63 11.83 -15.41
N LYS A 234 -4.28 13.00 -15.35
CA LYS A 234 -5.53 13.27 -16.09
C LYS A 234 -5.33 13.12 -17.60
N ASN A 235 -4.30 13.76 -18.16
CA ASN A 235 -4.00 13.65 -19.59
C ASN A 235 -3.66 12.21 -20.03
N ALA A 236 -2.93 11.45 -19.22
CA ALA A 236 -2.64 10.05 -19.51
C ALA A 236 -3.91 9.19 -19.51
N MET A 237 -4.83 9.46 -18.58
CA MET A 237 -6.14 8.81 -18.52
C MET A 237 -7.02 9.17 -19.73
N LEU A 238 -7.00 10.44 -20.18
CA LEU A 238 -7.67 10.86 -21.41
C LEU A 238 -7.10 10.20 -22.67
N GLU A 239 -5.77 10.07 -22.77
CA GLU A 239 -5.12 9.36 -23.87
C GLU A 239 -5.54 7.87 -23.90
N GLU A 240 -5.70 7.23 -22.73
CA GLU A 240 -6.23 5.87 -22.66
C GLU A 240 -7.69 5.77 -23.09
N ILE A 241 -8.53 6.75 -22.74
CA ILE A 241 -9.92 6.83 -23.22
C ILE A 241 -9.96 6.96 -24.76
N GLU A 242 -9.12 7.81 -25.36
CA GLU A 242 -9.05 7.95 -26.81
C GLU A 242 -8.58 6.65 -27.48
N ASN A 243 -7.57 5.99 -26.93
CA ASN A 243 -7.12 4.68 -27.40
C ASN A 243 -8.24 3.63 -27.29
N LEU A 244 -9.05 3.68 -26.24
CA LEU A 244 -10.19 2.79 -26.05
C LEU A 244 -11.31 3.06 -27.05
N LYS A 245 -11.56 4.32 -27.38
CA LYS A 245 -12.46 4.73 -28.47
C LYS A 245 -11.98 4.19 -29.81
N ASN A 246 -10.68 4.27 -30.11
CA ASN A 246 -10.10 3.69 -31.32
C ASN A 246 -10.26 2.16 -31.36
N LYS A 247 -10.05 1.47 -30.23
CA LYS A 247 -10.30 0.02 -30.10
C LYS A 247 -11.78 -0.33 -30.30
N SER A 248 -12.69 0.45 -29.73
CA SER A 248 -14.15 0.29 -29.87
C SER A 248 -14.58 0.45 -31.34
N ASN A 249 -14.05 1.45 -32.03
CA ASN A 249 -14.32 1.69 -33.45
C ASN A 249 -13.82 0.52 -34.32
N LEU A 250 -12.58 0.05 -34.09
CA LEU A 250 -12.03 -1.11 -34.79
C LEU A 250 -12.85 -2.37 -34.52
N PHE A 251 -13.27 -2.59 -33.28
CA PHE A 251 -14.14 -3.70 -32.91
C PHE A 251 -15.48 -3.63 -33.66
N ASN A 252 -16.11 -2.44 -33.71
CA ASN A 252 -17.34 -2.24 -34.47
C ASN A 252 -17.16 -2.47 -35.98
N GLU A 253 -16.04 -2.04 -36.56
CA GLU A 253 -15.70 -2.28 -37.97
C GLU A 253 -15.59 -3.79 -38.25
N MET A 254 -14.84 -4.52 -37.42
CA MET A 254 -14.68 -5.98 -37.56
C MET A 254 -16.00 -6.74 -37.32
N LEU A 255 -16.85 -6.28 -36.40
CA LEU A 255 -18.18 -6.85 -36.17
C LEU A 255 -19.20 -6.52 -37.26
N SER A 256 -18.91 -5.51 -38.09
CA SER A 256 -19.79 -5.10 -39.20
C SER A 256 -19.37 -5.75 -40.52
N ALA A 257 -18.28 -6.51 -40.53
CA ALA A 257 -17.84 -7.26 -41.70
C ALA A 257 -18.89 -8.33 -42.11
N PRO A 258 -19.14 -8.57 -43.40
CA PRO A 258 -20.19 -9.49 -43.88
C PRO A 258 -19.99 -10.96 -43.45
N THR A 259 -18.75 -11.35 -43.14
CA THR A 259 -18.38 -12.69 -42.66
C THR A 259 -17.56 -12.53 -41.38
N VAL A 260 -18.23 -12.41 -40.25
CA VAL A 260 -17.54 -12.32 -38.95
C VAL A 260 -17.19 -13.72 -38.48
N ASP A 261 -15.89 -14.03 -38.44
CA ASP A 261 -15.39 -15.19 -37.72
C ASP A 261 -15.35 -14.85 -36.23
N VAL A 262 -16.33 -15.37 -35.49
CA VAL A 262 -16.50 -15.13 -34.05
C VAL A 262 -15.38 -15.80 -33.22
N SER A 263 -14.58 -16.67 -33.84
CA SER A 263 -13.41 -17.32 -33.25
C SER A 263 -12.10 -16.61 -33.57
N ASN A 264 -12.13 -15.46 -34.25
CA ASN A 264 -10.90 -14.71 -34.54
C ASN A 264 -10.27 -14.16 -33.24
N ASP A 265 -9.03 -14.56 -32.98
CA ASP A 265 -8.24 -14.15 -31.81
C ASP A 265 -8.20 -12.62 -31.64
N THR A 266 -8.14 -11.84 -32.72
CA THR A 266 -8.10 -10.37 -32.63
C THR A 266 -9.43 -9.77 -32.14
N ILE A 267 -10.55 -10.41 -32.47
CA ILE A 267 -11.89 -9.98 -32.02
C ILE A 267 -12.06 -10.34 -30.55
N LEU A 268 -11.55 -11.51 -30.13
CA LEU A 268 -11.56 -11.94 -28.72
C LEU A 268 -10.69 -11.02 -27.85
N ASP A 269 -9.47 -10.71 -28.29
CA ASP A 269 -8.58 -9.80 -27.57
C ASP A 269 -9.20 -8.40 -27.39
N LEU A 270 -9.83 -7.86 -28.44
CA LEU A 270 -10.55 -6.59 -28.33
C LEU A 270 -11.75 -6.69 -27.38
N PHE A 271 -12.53 -7.78 -27.45
CA PHE A 271 -13.65 -8.00 -26.54
C PHE A 271 -13.20 -8.01 -25.08
N TYR A 272 -12.18 -8.79 -24.73
CA TYR A 272 -11.64 -8.84 -23.37
C TYR A 272 -11.02 -7.50 -22.93
N SER A 273 -10.35 -6.78 -23.82
CA SER A 273 -9.80 -5.45 -23.53
C SER A 273 -10.90 -4.41 -23.28
N LEU A 274 -12.01 -4.47 -24.01
CA LEU A 274 -13.16 -3.57 -23.83
C LEU A 274 -13.94 -3.92 -22.56
N LYS A 275 -14.19 -5.21 -22.32
CA LYS A 275 -14.89 -5.70 -21.12
C LYS A 275 -14.16 -5.36 -19.82
N SER A 276 -12.83 -5.51 -19.79
CA SER A 276 -12.03 -5.14 -18.60
C SER A 276 -12.01 -3.63 -18.35
N SER A 277 -11.96 -2.82 -19.40
CA SER A 277 -12.03 -1.35 -19.28
C SER A 277 -13.41 -0.86 -18.82
N GLN A 278 -14.48 -1.56 -19.21
CA GLN A 278 -15.86 -1.24 -18.84
C GLN A 278 -16.07 -1.17 -17.32
N LEU A 279 -15.53 -2.15 -16.59
CA LEU A 279 -15.67 -2.23 -15.13
C LEU A 279 -15.06 -1.02 -14.41
N LYS A 280 -14.06 -0.37 -15.02
CA LYS A 280 -13.35 0.77 -14.43
C LYS A 280 -14.00 2.11 -14.73
N PHE A 281 -14.89 2.21 -15.72
CA PHE A 281 -15.58 3.46 -16.03
C PHE A 281 -16.42 3.98 -14.87
N GLN A 282 -17.09 3.10 -14.12
CA GLN A 282 -17.90 3.51 -12.97
C GLN A 282 -17.04 4.20 -11.91
N HIS A 283 -15.91 3.59 -11.54
CA HIS A 283 -14.98 4.17 -10.58
C HIS A 283 -14.37 5.49 -11.08
N ILE A 284 -14.08 5.58 -12.37
CA ILE A 284 -13.58 6.81 -12.98
C ILE A 284 -14.62 7.94 -12.90
N ILE A 285 -15.88 7.65 -13.21
CA ILE A 285 -16.95 8.65 -13.17
C ILE A 285 -17.15 9.14 -11.74
N GLU A 286 -17.19 8.23 -10.76
CA GLU A 286 -17.29 8.58 -9.34
C GLU A 286 -16.10 9.42 -8.85
N GLU A 287 -14.90 9.10 -9.34
CA GLU A 287 -13.67 9.82 -8.98
C GLU A 287 -13.63 11.23 -9.58
N GLU A 288 -13.96 11.39 -10.86
CA GLU A 288 -14.05 12.69 -11.53
C GLU A 288 -15.14 13.57 -10.90
N GLN A 289 -16.28 12.99 -10.49
CA GLN A 289 -17.34 13.70 -9.78
C GLN A 289 -16.91 14.24 -8.41
N GLN A 290 -15.99 13.56 -7.73
CA GLN A 290 -15.46 13.99 -6.43
C GLN A 290 -14.26 14.94 -6.56
N SER A 291 -13.72 15.11 -7.76
CA SER A 291 -12.60 16.02 -8.01
C SER A 291 -13.04 17.48 -7.86
N SER A 292 -12.14 18.33 -7.39
CA SER A 292 -12.39 19.78 -7.31
C SER A 292 -12.44 20.45 -8.69
N ASP A 293 -11.93 19.76 -9.71
CA ASP A 293 -11.73 20.24 -11.09
C ASP A 293 -12.66 19.47 -12.04
N TYR A 294 -13.95 19.50 -11.68
CA TYR A 294 -15.03 18.72 -12.29
C TYR A 294 -15.29 19.15 -13.74
N ASP A 295 -14.94 18.27 -14.68
CA ASP A 295 -15.16 18.48 -16.11
C ASP A 295 -16.34 17.63 -16.63
N ASN A 296 -17.48 18.28 -16.84
CA ASN A 296 -18.69 17.63 -17.39
C ASN A 296 -18.46 16.99 -18.78
N GLU A 297 -17.53 17.54 -19.57
CA GLU A 297 -17.24 17.08 -20.93
C GLU A 297 -16.62 15.68 -20.91
N ILE A 298 -15.62 15.45 -20.05
CA ILE A 298 -14.94 14.16 -19.88
C ILE A 298 -15.92 13.09 -19.44
N ILE A 299 -16.79 13.39 -18.46
CA ILE A 299 -17.80 12.45 -17.99
C ILE A 299 -18.81 12.13 -19.10
N SER A 300 -19.23 13.13 -19.87
CA SER A 300 -20.13 12.90 -21.02
C SER A 300 -19.49 11.99 -22.06
N GLU A 301 -18.22 12.20 -22.39
CA GLU A 301 -17.47 11.34 -23.32
C GLU A 301 -17.34 9.91 -22.81
N ILE A 302 -17.04 9.73 -21.51
CA ILE A 302 -16.93 8.40 -20.89
C ILE A 302 -18.28 7.67 -20.89
N LEU A 303 -19.37 8.37 -20.58
CA LEU A 303 -20.72 7.79 -20.62
C LEU A 303 -21.11 7.35 -22.05
N GLN A 304 -20.87 8.22 -23.05
CA GLN A 304 -21.11 7.87 -24.45
C GLN A 304 -20.27 6.66 -24.87
N LEU A 305 -18.99 6.61 -24.46
CA LEU A 305 -18.12 5.49 -24.77
C LEU A 305 -18.61 4.20 -24.08
N ASN A 306 -19.04 4.27 -22.82
CA ASN A 306 -19.61 3.14 -22.09
C ASN A 306 -20.85 2.58 -22.80
N ASP A 307 -21.78 3.45 -23.21
CA ASP A 307 -22.97 3.03 -23.97
C ASP A 307 -22.59 2.35 -25.29
N THR A 308 -21.62 2.91 -26.03
CA THR A 308 -21.15 2.30 -27.28
C THR A 308 -20.53 0.93 -27.05
N ILE A 309 -19.69 0.78 -26.02
CA ILE A 309 -19.04 -0.48 -25.67
C ILE A 309 -20.09 -1.52 -25.26
N ASN A 310 -21.07 -1.16 -24.43
CA ASN A 310 -22.18 -2.06 -24.08
C ASN A 310 -22.96 -2.53 -25.30
N GLY A 311 -23.25 -1.63 -26.24
CA GLY A 311 -23.88 -1.98 -27.52
C GLY A 311 -23.06 -2.96 -28.35
N LEU A 312 -21.74 -2.81 -28.39
CA LEU A 312 -20.85 -3.72 -29.11
C LEU A 312 -20.67 -5.07 -28.41
N LEU A 313 -20.54 -5.08 -27.09
CA LEU A 313 -20.43 -6.30 -26.30
C LEU A 313 -21.70 -7.14 -26.42
N THR A 314 -22.88 -6.53 -26.29
CA THR A 314 -24.16 -7.22 -26.48
C THR A 314 -24.33 -7.74 -27.91
N LYS A 315 -23.95 -6.96 -28.93
CA LYS A 315 -23.94 -7.40 -30.34
C LYS A 315 -23.03 -8.61 -30.55
N PHE A 316 -21.83 -8.60 -29.97
CA PHE A 316 -20.89 -9.72 -30.07
C PHE A 316 -21.40 -10.97 -29.36
N SER A 317 -21.90 -10.84 -28.12
CA SER A 317 -22.50 -11.95 -27.38
C SER A 317 -23.68 -12.56 -28.12
N SER A 318 -24.53 -11.73 -28.73
CA SER A 318 -25.66 -12.19 -29.55
C SER A 318 -25.23 -12.98 -30.79
N MET A 319 -24.10 -12.61 -31.39
CA MET A 319 -23.56 -13.27 -32.58
C MET A 319 -22.79 -14.56 -32.26
N LYS A 320 -22.21 -14.65 -31.05
CA LYS A 320 -21.52 -15.83 -30.53
C LYS A 320 -22.47 -16.87 -29.92
N GLY A 321 -23.64 -16.44 -29.47
CA GLY A 321 -24.66 -17.25 -28.79
C GLY A 321 -24.30 -17.58 -27.34
N ASP A 322 -25.31 -17.84 -26.50
CA ASP A 322 -25.24 -18.17 -25.05
C ASP A 322 -24.35 -19.37 -24.66
N SER A 323 -23.70 -20.02 -25.62
CA SER A 323 -22.91 -21.23 -25.37
C SER A 323 -21.53 -20.97 -24.73
N PHE A 324 -21.10 -19.71 -24.58
CA PHE A 324 -19.78 -19.37 -24.03
C PHE A 324 -19.79 -19.09 -22.52
N GLU A 325 -20.86 -18.49 -21.96
CA GLU A 325 -20.97 -18.27 -20.51
C GLU A 325 -21.11 -19.58 -19.72
N ALA A 326 -21.81 -20.58 -20.29
CA ALA A 326 -22.03 -21.87 -19.62
C ALA A 326 -20.88 -22.88 -19.79
N LYS A 327 -19.96 -22.70 -20.76
CA LYS A 327 -18.91 -23.69 -21.06
C LYS A 327 -17.59 -23.48 -20.32
N ASN A 328 -17.36 -22.33 -19.71
CA ASN A 328 -16.16 -22.10 -18.90
C ASN A 328 -16.26 -22.62 -17.45
N ILE A 329 -17.39 -23.21 -17.05
CA ILE A 329 -17.55 -23.80 -15.71
C ILE A 329 -17.06 -25.26 -15.64
N SER A 330 -16.66 -25.87 -16.77
CA SER A 330 -16.26 -27.29 -16.77
C SER A 330 -15.13 -27.65 -17.74
N SER A 331 -13.93 -27.10 -17.50
CA SER A 331 -12.67 -27.77 -17.87
C SER A 331 -11.45 -27.08 -17.23
N GLU A 332 -10.96 -27.74 -16.18
CA GLU A 332 -9.59 -27.84 -15.64
C GLU A 332 -8.51 -26.77 -15.94
N GLN A 333 -8.01 -26.21 -14.83
CA GLN A 333 -6.64 -25.77 -14.53
C GLN A 333 -6.02 -24.68 -15.43
N ASN A 334 -6.15 -23.41 -15.02
CA ASN A 334 -5.05 -22.44 -14.93
C ASN A 334 -5.51 -21.23 -14.08
N ASN A 335 -4.78 -20.94 -13.00
CA ASN A 335 -5.06 -19.84 -12.08
C ASN A 335 -4.66 -18.51 -12.74
N ASP A 336 -5.65 -17.70 -13.11
CA ASP A 336 -5.47 -16.30 -13.50
C ASP A 336 -6.17 -15.37 -12.48
N VAL A 337 -5.54 -14.24 -12.18
CA VAL A 337 -5.91 -13.30 -11.11
C VAL A 337 -7.14 -12.46 -11.49
N GLY A 338 -7.72 -12.69 -12.67
CA GLY A 338 -9.01 -12.13 -13.09
C GLY A 338 -10.23 -12.72 -12.38
N ASP A 339 -10.08 -13.87 -11.72
CA ASP A 339 -11.19 -14.66 -11.14
C ASP A 339 -11.68 -14.11 -9.78
N LEU A 340 -11.09 -13.03 -9.27
CA LEU A 340 -11.48 -12.38 -8.01
C LEU A 340 -12.59 -11.34 -8.18
N LEU A 341 -12.94 -10.96 -9.41
CA LEU A 341 -13.97 -9.96 -9.70
C LEU A 341 -15.39 -10.54 -9.79
N ASP A 342 -15.54 -11.86 -9.97
CA ASP A 342 -16.85 -12.52 -10.08
C ASP A 342 -17.42 -12.99 -8.71
N LEU A 343 -16.72 -12.72 -7.59
CA LEU A 343 -17.13 -13.18 -6.25
C LEU A 343 -17.71 -12.08 -5.34
N ILE A 344 -18.04 -10.90 -5.89
CA ILE A 344 -18.68 -9.81 -5.14
C ILE A 344 -20.15 -9.67 -5.59
N ASP A 345 -20.97 -10.65 -5.24
CA ASP A 345 -22.43 -10.50 -5.21
C ASP A 345 -22.84 -10.07 -3.79
N PHE A 346 -22.92 -8.75 -3.59
CA PHE A 346 -23.46 -8.13 -2.37
C PHE A 346 -24.99 -8.02 -2.47
N THR A 347 -25.69 -9.17 -2.55
CA THR A 347 -27.16 -9.23 -2.37
C THR A 347 -27.57 -10.27 -1.33
N SER A 348 -26.92 -10.26 -0.16
CA SER A 348 -27.39 -11.00 1.01
C SER A 348 -28.59 -10.31 1.66
N SER A 349 -29.78 -10.60 1.11
CA SER A 349 -31.03 -10.53 1.88
C SER A 349 -31.49 -11.95 2.22
N ASP A 350 -31.18 -12.35 3.46
CA ASP A 350 -31.70 -13.55 4.09
C ASP A 350 -33.24 -13.48 4.20
N LYS A 351 -33.93 -14.51 3.69
CA LYS A 351 -34.99 -15.23 4.42
C LYS A 351 -35.34 -16.59 3.78
N PRO A 352 -35.80 -17.56 4.60
CA PRO A 352 -35.60 -18.99 4.34
C PRO A 352 -36.76 -19.69 3.61
N LYS A 353 -36.45 -20.83 2.99
CA LYS A 353 -37.36 -21.79 2.33
C LYS A 353 -38.35 -22.43 3.30
N GLN A 354 -39.64 -22.50 2.92
CA GLN A 354 -40.56 -23.58 3.27
C GLN A 354 -41.56 -23.88 2.13
N GLU A 355 -41.90 -25.16 2.00
CA GLU A 355 -42.69 -25.79 0.92
C GLU A 355 -44.23 -25.63 1.07
N SER A 356 -44.86 -25.37 -0.08
CA SER A 356 -46.13 -25.88 -0.64
C SER A 356 -47.50 -25.87 0.11
N LYS A 357 -48.47 -25.24 -0.58
CA LYS A 357 -49.93 -25.52 -0.82
C LYS A 357 -50.97 -24.48 -0.30
N PRO A 358 -52.14 -24.35 -0.99
CA PRO A 358 -52.66 -23.05 -1.47
C PRO A 358 -53.96 -22.57 -0.79
N ALA A 359 -54.23 -21.26 -0.80
CA ALA A 359 -55.59 -20.68 -0.82
C ALA A 359 -55.60 -19.16 -1.07
N THR A 360 -56.49 -18.76 -1.98
CA THR A 360 -57.34 -17.55 -2.03
C THR A 360 -56.75 -16.14 -1.94
N MET A 361 -56.91 -15.44 -3.06
CA MET A 361 -56.98 -13.98 -3.19
C MET A 361 -58.13 -13.40 -2.35
N ASP A 362 -57.82 -12.55 -1.37
CA ASP A 362 -58.47 -11.25 -1.13
C ASP A 362 -57.74 -10.56 0.03
N ASP A 363 -57.79 -9.22 0.03
CA ASP A 363 -57.47 -8.35 1.17
C ASP A 363 -55.98 -7.96 1.42
N LEU A 364 -55.48 -6.92 0.73
CA LEU A 364 -54.41 -6.05 1.27
C LEU A 364 -54.27 -4.68 0.57
N LEU A 365 -55.36 -4.09 0.07
CA LEU A 365 -55.37 -2.72 -0.47
C LEU A 365 -56.03 -1.69 0.47
N GLY A 366 -56.26 -2.05 1.74
CA GLY A 366 -57.04 -1.26 2.69
C GLY A 366 -56.28 -0.29 3.60
N ASP A 367 -54.93 -0.27 3.61
CA ASP A 367 -54.18 0.38 4.71
C ASP A 367 -53.26 1.56 4.29
N LEU A 368 -53.61 2.28 3.21
CA LEU A 368 -52.89 3.50 2.81
C LEU A 368 -53.75 4.77 2.78
N SER A 369 -54.99 4.73 3.28
CA SER A 369 -55.91 5.88 3.29
C SER A 369 -55.96 6.66 4.61
N SER A 370 -54.96 6.55 5.48
CA SER A 370 -54.96 7.17 6.82
C SER A 370 -53.72 8.02 7.13
N LEU A 371 -53.22 8.81 6.16
CA LEU A 371 -52.35 9.95 6.46
C LEU A 371 -52.85 11.19 5.72
N ASN A 372 -53.89 11.79 6.29
CA ASN A 372 -54.40 13.11 5.95
C ASN A 372 -53.66 14.14 6.82
N ILE A 373 -52.80 14.98 6.22
CA ILE A 373 -52.33 16.23 6.84
C ILE A 373 -52.39 17.36 5.81
N SER A 374 -52.88 18.47 6.33
CA SER A 374 -53.52 19.60 5.69
C SER A 374 -52.59 20.65 5.09
N ASN A 375 -53.12 21.22 4.01
CA ASN A 375 -52.82 22.47 3.30
C ASN A 375 -52.57 23.71 4.21
N GLN A 376 -51.54 24.53 3.93
CA GLN A 376 -51.63 26.01 3.83
C GLN A 376 -50.33 26.73 3.37
N GLN A 377 -50.50 27.42 2.23
CA GLN A 377 -49.90 28.62 1.64
C GLN A 377 -48.78 29.48 2.31
N SER A 378 -47.76 29.76 1.48
CA SER A 378 -47.13 31.05 1.08
C SER A 378 -46.26 31.91 2.03
N SER A 379 -45.03 32.25 1.59
CA SER A 379 -44.57 33.64 1.42
C SER A 379 -43.32 33.78 0.52
N ASN A 380 -43.31 34.87 -0.25
CA ASN A 380 -42.36 35.31 -1.28
C ASN A 380 -41.02 35.81 -0.71
N ILE A 381 -39.93 35.69 -1.49
CA ILE A 381 -38.85 36.69 -1.48
C ILE A 381 -38.51 37.09 -2.93
N GLN A 382 -38.63 38.40 -3.18
CA GLN A 382 -38.39 39.08 -4.45
C GLN A 382 -36.89 39.29 -4.73
N LEU A 383 -36.54 39.16 -6.01
CA LEU A 383 -35.34 39.70 -6.63
C LEU A 383 -35.48 41.22 -6.81
N ASN A 384 -34.39 41.97 -6.59
CA ASN A 384 -34.18 43.20 -7.32
C ASN A 384 -32.68 43.48 -7.56
N ASN A 385 -32.38 43.74 -8.82
CA ASN A 385 -31.08 44.06 -9.40
C ASN A 385 -30.59 45.46 -9.03
N SER A 386 -29.26 45.64 -8.96
CA SER A 386 -28.61 46.83 -9.52
C SER A 386 -27.13 46.57 -9.83
N ASN A 387 -26.80 46.79 -11.11
CA ASN A 387 -25.48 46.82 -11.74
C ASN A 387 -24.48 47.72 -11.02
N MET A 388 -23.17 47.41 -11.11
CA MET A 388 -22.15 48.40 -11.49
C MET A 388 -20.80 47.77 -11.83
N ASP A 389 -20.45 48.09 -13.07
CA ASP A 389 -19.20 48.02 -13.83
C ASP A 389 -17.88 48.07 -13.06
N LEU A 390 -16.96 47.21 -13.51
CA LEU A 390 -15.59 47.04 -13.08
C LEU A 390 -14.74 47.36 -14.31
N LEU A 391 -13.99 48.47 -14.35
CA LEU A 391 -12.70 48.65 -15.06
C LEU A 391 -12.17 50.11 -14.99
N GLN A 392 -10.89 50.19 -14.59
CA GLN A 392 -9.84 51.14 -15.02
C GLN A 392 -9.87 52.63 -14.63
N SER A 393 -8.91 53.02 -13.78
CA SER A 393 -8.03 54.19 -14.02
C SER A 393 -6.76 54.14 -13.14
N PHE A 394 -5.61 54.23 -13.79
CA PHE A 394 -4.23 54.18 -13.29
C PHE A 394 -3.70 55.53 -12.77
N SER A 395 -2.72 55.53 -11.85
CA SER A 395 -1.41 56.22 -12.00
C SER A 395 -0.48 56.05 -10.76
N ALA A 396 0.78 55.70 -11.03
CA ALA A 396 1.92 55.34 -10.15
C ALA A 396 2.73 56.59 -9.64
N PRO A 397 4.01 56.56 -9.12
CA PRO A 397 4.97 55.47 -8.78
C PRO A 397 5.81 55.66 -7.45
N SER A 398 6.76 54.72 -7.20
CA SER A 398 7.64 54.39 -6.03
C SER A 398 8.75 55.41 -5.61
N PRO A 399 9.58 55.23 -4.51
CA PRO A 399 10.72 54.25 -4.42
C PRO A 399 11.07 53.76 -2.95
N PRO A 400 12.26 53.19 -2.54
CA PRO A 400 12.40 51.92 -1.77
C PRO A 400 13.22 52.07 -0.43
N PRO A 401 14.01 51.06 0.06
CA PRO A 401 13.68 50.00 1.03
C PRO A 401 14.45 50.10 2.39
N GLN A 402 14.04 49.38 3.46
CA GLN A 402 14.96 48.77 4.45
C GLN A 402 14.26 47.91 5.54
N LYS A 403 14.99 46.86 5.98
CA LYS A 403 14.66 45.91 7.06
C LYS A 403 14.96 46.49 8.45
N ILE A 404 14.28 46.01 9.50
CA ILE A 404 14.82 45.37 10.74
C ILE A 404 13.77 45.40 11.88
N ASN A 405 13.54 44.21 12.46
CA ASN A 405 13.13 43.80 13.82
C ASN A 405 12.32 44.75 14.74
N THR A 406 11.26 44.21 15.33
CA THR A 406 10.69 44.68 16.60
C THR A 406 10.46 43.52 17.56
N ALA A 407 11.17 43.56 18.69
CA ALA A 407 10.73 43.01 19.96
C ALA A 407 9.63 43.91 20.54
N PHE A 408 8.60 43.32 21.14
CA PHE A 408 7.65 44.04 21.99
C PHE A 408 7.26 43.08 23.13
N ASP A 409 7.88 43.32 24.27
CA ASP A 409 7.39 42.88 25.57
C ASP A 409 6.80 44.12 26.26
N ASP A 410 5.99 43.86 27.26
CA ASP A 410 5.60 44.79 28.31
C ASP A 410 4.38 45.69 28.04
N LEU A 411 3.19 45.18 28.39
CA LEU A 411 2.25 45.91 29.24
C LEU A 411 1.13 44.99 29.73
N LEU A 412 1.10 44.69 31.03
CA LEU A 412 -0.01 44.97 31.96
C LEU A 412 0.02 44.05 33.19
N THR A 413 0.25 44.67 34.34
CA THR A 413 0.20 44.12 35.70
C THR A 413 -1.05 44.61 36.44
N ASN A 414 -1.51 43.79 37.41
CA ASN A 414 -2.34 44.11 38.60
C ASN A 414 -3.86 44.44 38.42
N THR A 415 -4.83 44.07 39.29
CA THR A 415 -4.86 43.63 40.71
C THR A 415 -6.28 43.15 41.14
N LYS A 416 -6.34 42.01 41.87
CA LYS A 416 -7.03 41.66 43.16
C LYS A 416 -8.54 41.94 43.51
N THR A 417 -9.21 40.86 43.98
CA THR A 417 -10.18 40.65 45.14
C THR A 417 -11.61 41.26 45.13
N THR A 418 -12.75 40.69 45.63
CA THR A 418 -13.11 39.65 46.64
C THR A 418 -14.63 39.28 46.63
N MET A 419 -14.96 38.00 46.95
CA MET A 419 -16.05 37.36 47.77
C MET A 419 -17.59 37.53 47.57
N ASP A 420 -18.26 36.35 47.44
CA ASP A 420 -19.48 35.76 48.09
C ASP A 420 -20.78 36.58 48.26
N SER A 421 -22.01 36.09 48.10
CA SER A 421 -22.65 34.76 48.28
C SER A 421 -24.08 34.75 47.69
N VAL A 422 -24.61 33.56 47.36
CA VAL A 422 -25.90 32.97 47.82
C VAL A 422 -26.18 31.70 46.98
N ASP A 423 -26.17 30.56 47.68
CA ASP A 423 -26.56 29.22 47.23
C ASP A 423 -28.07 29.11 46.99
N ASP A 424 -28.48 28.28 46.03
CA ASP A 424 -29.28 27.07 46.35
C ASP A 424 -29.44 26.17 45.12
N ASN A 425 -28.76 25.03 45.19
CA ASN A 425 -28.86 23.87 44.29
C ASN A 425 -30.13 23.08 44.60
N PRO A 426 -30.76 22.46 43.57
CA PRO A 426 -31.09 21.05 43.78
C PRO A 426 -31.09 20.25 42.46
N PHE A 427 -29.95 19.99 41.82
CA PHE A 427 -29.76 18.77 41.01
C PHE A 427 -28.30 18.31 41.05
N GLN A 428 -28.12 17.04 41.38
CA GLN A 428 -26.85 16.36 41.62
C GLN A 428 -25.88 16.45 40.44
N GLU A 429 -24.65 16.83 40.76
CA GLU A 429 -23.48 16.77 39.90
C GLU A 429 -23.21 15.34 39.41
N PHE A 430 -23.18 15.16 38.08
CA PHE A 430 -22.28 14.19 37.46
C PHE A 430 -21.06 14.97 36.95
N ASN A 431 -20.05 15.11 37.80
CA ASN A 431 -18.76 15.66 37.40
C ASN A 431 -17.97 14.56 36.69
N VAL A 432 -18.10 14.46 35.36
CA VAL A 432 -17.23 13.61 34.53
C VAL A 432 -15.96 14.40 34.23
N SER A 433 -14.95 14.24 35.07
CA SER A 433 -13.57 14.58 34.70
C SER A 433 -13.12 13.56 33.66
N SER A 434 -13.06 13.94 32.38
CA SER A 434 -12.61 13.06 31.30
C SER A 434 -11.09 12.87 31.35
N SER A 435 -10.61 11.88 32.11
CA SER A 435 -9.22 11.45 32.02
C SER A 435 -8.96 10.84 30.63
N HIS A 436 -8.01 11.41 29.89
CA HIS A 436 -7.63 10.90 28.57
C HIS A 436 -6.69 9.71 28.76
N ILE A 437 -7.19 8.50 28.50
CA ILE A 437 -6.41 7.26 28.50
C ILE A 437 -5.88 6.99 27.09
N ILE A 438 -4.57 6.98 26.93
CA ILE A 438 -3.87 6.61 25.70
C ILE A 438 -3.53 5.12 25.76
N GLN A 439 -4.04 4.35 24.80
CA GLN A 439 -3.74 2.93 24.71
C GLN A 439 -2.34 2.71 24.11
N GLY A 440 -1.52 1.92 24.79
CA GLY A 440 -0.27 1.40 24.28
C GLY A 440 -0.48 0.05 23.57
N ILE A 441 0.58 -0.76 23.55
CA ILE A 441 0.56 -2.10 22.95
C ILE A 441 -0.26 -3.06 23.82
N ASN A 442 -1.09 -3.85 23.16
CA ASN A 442 -1.74 -5.04 23.70
C ASN A 442 -1.21 -6.27 22.95
N ASP A 443 -0.64 -7.23 23.68
CA ASP A 443 -0.07 -8.48 23.13
C ASP A 443 -0.96 -9.71 23.45
N GLY A 444 -2.23 -9.48 23.83
CA GLY A 444 -3.19 -10.50 24.24
C GLY A 444 -2.94 -11.13 25.61
N LEU A 445 -1.74 -10.98 26.17
CA LEU A 445 -1.38 -11.37 27.55
C LEU A 445 -1.41 -10.18 28.51
N LEU A 446 -0.83 -9.05 28.10
CA LEU A 446 -0.76 -7.81 28.87
C LEU A 446 -1.18 -6.64 27.99
N SER A 447 -1.96 -5.73 28.57
CA SER A 447 -2.25 -4.43 27.96
C SER A 447 -1.66 -3.30 28.78
N VAL A 448 -0.96 -2.38 28.10
CA VAL A 448 -0.37 -1.19 28.71
C VAL A 448 -1.13 0.04 28.23
N SER A 449 -1.59 0.85 29.17
CA SER A 449 -2.25 2.12 28.90
C SER A 449 -1.61 3.25 29.70
N PHE A 450 -1.82 4.48 29.26
CA PHE A 450 -1.23 5.68 29.84
C PHE A 450 -2.33 6.71 30.13
N GLU A 451 -2.44 7.14 31.36
CA GLU A 451 -3.39 8.16 31.79
C GLU A 451 -2.64 9.48 32.03
N ILE A 452 -3.05 10.56 31.35
CA ILE A 452 -2.46 11.88 31.57
C ILE A 452 -3.10 12.50 32.81
N LEU A 453 -2.29 12.73 33.86
CA LEU A 453 -2.75 13.31 35.12
C LEU A 453 -2.70 14.84 35.09
N ASN A 454 -1.62 15.41 34.52
CA ASN A 454 -1.46 16.85 34.38
C ASN A 454 -0.46 17.17 33.26
N LYS A 455 -0.73 18.21 32.47
CA LYS A 455 0.16 18.69 31.41
C LYS A 455 0.34 20.20 31.52
N THR A 456 1.57 20.63 31.77
CA THR A 456 2.00 22.02 31.69
C THR A 456 3.09 22.13 30.60
N PRO A 457 3.38 23.34 30.07
CA PRO A 457 4.41 23.51 29.04
C PRO A 457 5.82 23.07 29.49
N THR A 458 6.05 22.98 30.81
CA THR A 458 7.34 22.64 31.43
C THR A 458 7.35 21.30 32.18
N GLN A 459 6.19 20.73 32.47
CA GLN A 459 6.05 19.46 33.20
C GLN A 459 4.86 18.62 32.71
N LEU A 460 5.11 17.35 32.40
CA LEU A 460 4.09 16.36 32.06
C LEU A 460 4.07 15.26 33.14
N LYS A 461 2.91 15.06 33.77
CA LYS A 461 2.65 13.98 34.72
C LYS A 461 1.69 12.97 34.10
N PHE A 462 2.11 11.72 34.01
CA PHE A 462 1.29 10.63 33.50
C PHE A 462 1.45 9.37 34.35
N LYS A 463 0.43 8.54 34.34
CA LYS A 463 0.40 7.23 35.00
C LYS A 463 0.43 6.15 33.92
N THR A 464 1.38 5.24 34.04
CA THR A 464 1.41 4.00 33.25
C THR A 464 0.58 2.96 33.99
N ILE A 465 -0.32 2.29 33.28
CA ILE A 465 -1.24 1.29 33.80
C ILE A 465 -1.00 0.00 33.03
N VAL A 466 -0.79 -1.11 33.74
CA VAL A 466 -0.60 -2.44 33.16
C VAL A 466 -1.72 -3.34 33.64
N SER A 467 -2.42 -3.96 32.69
CA SER A 467 -3.52 -4.90 32.92
C SER A 467 -3.14 -6.28 32.42
N ASN A 468 -3.61 -7.30 33.12
CA ASN A 468 -3.46 -8.70 32.71
C ASN A 468 -4.72 -9.14 31.96
N GLU A 469 -4.56 -9.54 30.70
CA GLU A 469 -5.63 -10.09 29.86
C GLU A 469 -5.58 -11.62 29.80
N SER A 470 -4.58 -12.22 30.45
CA SER A 470 -4.42 -13.67 30.51
C SER A 470 -5.12 -14.29 31.72
N ALA A 471 -5.43 -15.59 31.60
CA ALA A 471 -5.99 -16.38 32.69
C ALA A 471 -4.96 -16.80 33.76
N GLN A 472 -3.67 -16.45 33.60
CA GLN A 472 -2.57 -16.83 34.50
C GLN A 472 -2.13 -15.66 35.37
N VAL A 473 -1.56 -15.95 36.55
CA VAL A 473 -0.93 -14.93 37.41
C VAL A 473 0.45 -14.61 36.82
N ILE A 474 0.77 -13.32 36.71
CA ILE A 474 2.04 -12.83 36.16
C ILE A 474 2.84 -12.17 37.28
N ASP A 475 3.97 -12.78 37.62
CA ASP A 475 4.88 -12.29 38.66
C ASP A 475 6.10 -11.59 38.07
N GLY A 476 6.71 -10.70 38.86
CA GLY A 476 8.01 -10.09 38.56
C GLY A 476 7.92 -8.94 37.54
N ILE A 477 6.85 -8.17 37.57
CA ILE A 477 6.62 -7.08 36.61
C ILE A 477 7.50 -5.87 36.95
N SER A 478 8.28 -5.41 35.98
CA SER A 478 9.12 -4.21 36.09
C SER A 478 8.88 -3.27 34.92
N ILE A 479 8.44 -2.05 35.21
CA ILE A 479 8.19 -1.01 34.21
C ILE A 479 9.44 -0.13 34.08
N LYS A 480 9.97 -0.04 32.85
CA LYS A 480 11.10 0.83 32.48
C LYS A 480 10.64 1.86 31.46
N LEU A 481 10.93 3.13 31.72
CA LEU A 481 10.53 4.25 30.88
C LEU A 481 11.76 5.08 30.46
N ALA A 482 11.74 5.60 29.23
CA ALA A 482 12.79 6.44 28.67
C ALA A 482 12.18 7.57 27.82
N VAL A 483 12.76 8.76 27.94
CA VAL A 483 12.37 9.97 27.21
C VAL A 483 13.54 10.52 26.39
N SER A 484 13.28 11.51 25.52
CA SER A 484 14.32 12.21 24.76
C SER A 484 15.40 12.78 25.69
N LYS A 485 16.66 12.82 25.21
CA LYS A 485 17.82 13.34 25.98
C LYS A 485 17.68 14.80 26.42
N ALA A 486 16.77 15.56 25.79
CA ALA A 486 16.47 16.94 26.15
C ALA A 486 15.55 17.07 27.37
N ASN A 487 14.92 15.97 27.82
CA ASN A 487 13.95 15.95 28.90
C ASN A 487 14.47 15.11 30.08
N GLN A 488 14.12 15.51 31.30
CA GLN A 488 14.42 14.75 32.51
C GLN A 488 13.19 13.93 32.92
N LEU A 489 13.40 12.67 33.27
CA LEU A 489 12.36 11.73 33.71
C LEU A 489 12.58 11.34 35.16
N GLU A 490 11.55 11.52 35.98
CA GLU A 490 11.49 11.06 37.37
C GLU A 490 10.38 10.00 37.49
N LEU A 491 10.73 8.84 38.05
CA LEU A 491 9.83 7.70 38.20
C LEU A 491 9.50 7.48 39.67
N LYS A 492 8.21 7.41 40.00
CA LYS A 492 7.75 6.99 41.33
C LYS A 492 7.79 5.46 41.46
N PRO A 493 7.85 4.94 42.70
CA PRO A 493 7.75 3.49 42.91
C PRO A 493 6.43 2.95 42.35
N GLN A 494 6.48 1.74 41.78
CA GLN A 494 5.29 1.02 41.31
C GLN A 494 4.49 0.48 42.49
N ASN A 495 3.17 0.33 42.31
CA ASN A 495 2.28 -0.08 43.41
C ASN A 495 2.43 -1.57 43.77
N ASN A 496 2.73 -2.43 42.80
CA ASN A 496 2.81 -3.87 42.98
C ASN A 496 3.64 -4.50 41.86
N ASP A 497 4.09 -5.74 42.07
CA ASP A 497 4.98 -6.48 41.17
C ASP A 497 4.32 -7.77 40.62
N VAL A 498 3.08 -8.05 41.07
CA VAL A 498 2.30 -9.24 40.74
C VAL A 498 0.91 -8.83 40.21
N LEU A 499 0.53 -9.36 39.05
CA LEU A 499 -0.81 -9.23 38.47
C LEU A 499 -1.59 -10.53 38.57
N LYS A 500 -2.81 -10.48 39.11
CA LYS A 500 -3.74 -11.61 39.15
C LYS A 500 -4.35 -11.88 37.77
N SER A 501 -4.91 -13.07 37.60
CA SER A 501 -5.62 -13.49 36.40
C SER A 501 -6.74 -12.51 36.03
N ASN A 502 -6.78 -12.07 34.77
CA ASN A 502 -7.75 -11.10 34.23
C ASN A 502 -7.87 -9.77 35.00
N GLU A 503 -6.84 -9.38 35.74
CA GLU A 503 -6.86 -8.14 36.54
C GLU A 503 -6.69 -6.91 35.65
N LYS A 504 -7.76 -6.10 35.54
CA LYS A 504 -7.74 -4.81 34.84
C LYS A 504 -7.20 -3.72 35.74
N ASN A 505 -6.32 -2.87 35.19
CA ASN A 505 -5.67 -1.74 35.86
C ASN A 505 -4.88 -2.13 37.12
N GLY A 506 -4.26 -3.32 37.14
CA GLY A 506 -3.67 -3.87 38.36
C GLY A 506 -2.38 -3.18 38.81
N ILE A 507 -1.40 -2.98 37.91
CA ILE A 507 -0.15 -2.30 38.24
C ILE A 507 -0.16 -0.90 37.66
N THR A 508 0.17 0.09 38.50
CA THR A 508 0.31 1.47 38.06
C THR A 508 1.64 2.06 38.52
N GLN A 509 2.24 2.88 37.66
CA GLN A 509 3.46 3.65 37.98
C GLN A 509 3.33 5.07 37.46
N GLU A 510 3.54 6.03 38.35
CA GLU A 510 3.53 7.46 38.00
C GLU A 510 4.91 7.93 37.52
N ALA A 511 4.90 8.72 36.45
CA ALA A 511 6.08 9.30 35.85
C ALA A 511 5.90 10.82 35.68
N ILE A 512 6.96 11.56 35.97
CA ILE A 512 7.04 13.01 35.82
C ILE A 512 8.15 13.31 34.81
N VAL A 513 7.81 14.02 33.75
CA VAL A 513 8.76 14.48 32.73
C VAL A 513 8.86 16.00 32.82
N THR A 514 10.07 16.52 32.94
CA THR A 514 10.37 17.95 32.93
C THR A 514 11.23 18.29 31.70
N GLY A 515 10.94 19.42 31.05
CA GLY A 515 11.64 19.85 29.84
C GLY A 515 11.08 21.15 29.26
N GLU A 516 11.75 21.72 28.26
CA GLU A 516 11.29 22.92 27.55
C GLU A 516 10.36 22.53 26.39
N ASN A 517 9.13 23.05 26.37
CA ASN A 517 8.11 22.80 25.34
C ASN A 517 7.62 21.34 25.22
N LEU A 518 6.91 20.85 26.23
CA LEU A 518 6.32 19.50 26.26
C LEU A 518 4.99 19.35 25.47
N ASN A 519 4.89 20.00 24.30
CA ASN A 519 3.68 19.93 23.47
C ASN A 519 3.44 18.52 22.91
N LYS A 520 4.52 17.80 22.56
CA LYS A 520 4.48 16.39 22.12
C LYS A 520 5.67 15.65 22.70
N VAL A 521 5.42 14.65 23.55
CA VAL A 521 6.48 13.86 24.19
C VAL A 521 6.41 12.41 23.73
N SER A 522 7.48 11.90 23.14
CA SER A 522 7.60 10.47 22.83
C SER A 522 8.27 9.76 24.01
N VAL A 523 7.56 8.79 24.60
CA VAL A 523 8.03 7.96 25.70
C VAL A 523 8.23 6.54 25.20
N LYS A 524 9.45 6.03 25.31
CA LYS A 524 9.74 4.61 25.07
C LYS A 524 9.55 3.86 26.38
N TYR A 525 8.78 2.78 26.35
CA TYR A 525 8.51 1.97 27.54
C TYR A 525 8.88 0.52 27.28
N MET A 526 9.23 -0.19 28.35
CA MET A 526 9.50 -1.62 28.36
C MET A 526 9.00 -2.20 29.68
N VAL A 527 8.11 -3.17 29.60
CA VAL A 527 7.57 -3.92 30.73
C VAL A 527 8.20 -5.31 30.67
N GLU A 528 9.06 -5.63 31.63
CA GLU A 528 9.61 -6.97 31.81
C GLU A 528 8.74 -7.76 32.79
N TYR A 529 8.53 -9.05 32.53
CA TYR A 529 7.78 -9.96 33.40
C TYR A 529 8.35 -11.37 33.30
N SER A 530 7.97 -12.26 34.23
CA SER A 530 8.51 -13.63 34.34
C SER A 530 8.52 -14.46 33.05
N PHE A 531 7.56 -14.22 32.15
CA PHE A 531 7.38 -14.99 30.91
C PHE A 531 7.81 -14.24 29.64
N GLY A 532 8.31 -13.00 29.73
CA GLY A 532 8.69 -12.23 28.54
C GLY A 532 8.94 -10.74 28.78
N GLN A 533 9.03 -9.98 27.68
CA GLN A 533 9.16 -8.52 27.71
C GLN A 533 8.24 -7.89 26.66
N LEU A 534 7.63 -6.77 27.02
CA LEU A 534 6.78 -5.96 26.14
C LEU A 534 7.38 -4.57 26.01
N SER A 535 7.73 -4.13 24.81
CA SER A 535 8.32 -2.80 24.60
C SER A 535 7.59 -2.03 23.51
N GLY A 536 7.41 -0.74 23.71
CA GLY A 536 6.73 0.14 22.75
C GLY A 536 7.19 1.59 22.85
N VAL A 537 6.63 2.43 21.97
CA VAL A 537 6.79 3.87 22.00
C VAL A 537 5.40 4.49 21.98
N VAL A 538 5.10 5.30 22.98
CA VAL A 538 3.85 6.07 23.06
C VAL A 538 4.14 7.54 22.84
N LYS A 539 3.29 8.22 22.05
CA LYS A 539 3.33 9.67 21.91
C LYS A 539 2.26 10.27 22.80
N LEU A 540 2.70 10.95 23.86
CA LEU A 540 1.84 11.72 24.75
C LEU A 540 1.69 13.12 24.13
N ILE A 541 0.53 13.34 23.50
CA ILE A 541 0.15 14.59 22.82
C ILE A 541 -0.79 15.38 23.71
#